data_AF-A0A918AQN5-F1
#
_entry.id   AF-A0A918AQN5-F1
#
_cell.length_a   1.000
_cell.length_b   1.000
_cell.length_c   1.000
_cell.angle_alpha   90.00
_cell.angle_beta   90.00
_cell.angle_gamma   90.00
#
_symmetry.space_group_name_H-M   'P 1'
#
loop_
_entity.id
_entity.type
_entity.pdbx_description
1 polymer ?
#
loop_
_entity_poly.entity_id
_entity_poly.type
_entity_poly.pdbx_seq_one_letter_code
_entity_poly.pdbx_strand_id
1 'polypeptide(L)'
;MLSTACAAVAITVAGVLYAWSTRPAALSDADLSPPRDELMCGTTACRSVAEAVVVGDEVEVLAGQGSGYTRTSGTSGRYIFELAVAQSGAELNDESLSCVDAETSVCLVRGKAGTEELGEVLVRRGAVWTKAPRPYVSSGGHLGLHDVDGDGVVDVVAVQRACPAGQECLRRFAQVFTLAGETGELGCTAIVAEPEALPGWPIVRPPQAGLRPCG
;
A
#
# COMPACT_ATOMS: atom_id res chain seq x y z
N MET A 1 -45.38 40.72 -49.66
CA MET A 1 -45.35 40.31 -48.24
C MET A 1 -44.62 38.97 -48.06
N LEU A 2 -43.39 38.82 -48.58
CA LEU A 2 -42.59 37.58 -48.41
C LEU A 2 -41.18 37.84 -47.85
N SER A 3 -40.66 39.07 -47.97
CA SER A 3 -39.27 39.38 -47.59
C SER A 3 -39.04 39.65 -46.09
N THR A 4 -40.07 39.94 -45.30
CA THR A 4 -39.93 40.22 -43.86
C THR A 4 -39.94 38.96 -42.98
N ALA A 5 -40.48 37.85 -43.47
CA ALA A 5 -40.53 36.59 -42.72
C ALA A 5 -39.18 35.86 -42.67
N CYS A 6 -38.38 35.92 -43.75
CA CYS A 6 -37.08 35.24 -43.83
C CYS A 6 -36.01 35.84 -42.89
N ALA A 7 -36.07 37.16 -42.64
CA ALA A 7 -35.08 37.82 -41.79
C ALA A 7 -35.21 37.40 -40.30
N ALA A 8 -36.43 37.17 -39.81
CA ALA A 8 -36.66 36.78 -38.42
C ALA A 8 -36.16 35.35 -38.12
N VAL A 9 -36.26 34.45 -39.09
CA VAL A 9 -35.77 33.06 -38.96
C VAL A 9 -34.24 33.02 -38.96
N ALA A 10 -33.59 33.83 -39.80
CA ALA A 10 -32.12 33.86 -39.85
C ALA A 10 -31.50 34.37 -38.54
N ILE A 11 -32.11 35.36 -37.89
CA ILE A 11 -31.62 35.92 -36.62
C ILE A 11 -31.79 34.93 -35.46
N THR A 12 -32.88 34.18 -35.44
CA THR A 12 -33.11 33.17 -34.38
C THR A 12 -32.17 31.97 -34.52
N VAL A 13 -31.91 31.50 -35.75
CA VAL A 13 -30.95 30.40 -35.98
C VAL A 13 -29.51 30.83 -35.62
N ALA A 14 -29.10 32.04 -36.01
CA ALA A 14 -27.77 32.56 -35.66
C ALA A 14 -27.60 32.76 -34.15
N GLY A 15 -28.64 33.26 -33.45
CA GLY A 15 -28.63 33.40 -32.00
C GLY A 15 -28.54 32.07 -31.26
N VAL A 16 -29.26 31.04 -31.72
CA VAL A 16 -29.20 29.69 -31.13
C VAL A 16 -27.84 29.05 -31.36
N LEU A 17 -27.25 29.18 -32.55
CA LEU A 17 -25.92 28.64 -32.84
C LEU A 17 -24.83 29.32 -32.02
N TYR A 18 -24.90 30.65 -31.84
CA TYR A 18 -23.96 31.38 -30.99
C TYR A 18 -24.11 31.01 -29.51
N ALA A 19 -25.35 30.86 -29.04
CA ALA A 19 -25.62 30.40 -27.68
C ALA A 19 -25.16 28.95 -27.45
N TRP A 20 -25.18 28.10 -28.48
CA TRP A 20 -24.67 26.73 -28.40
C TRP A 20 -23.14 26.67 -28.44
N SER A 21 -22.49 27.52 -29.24
CA SER A 21 -21.02 27.56 -29.29
C SER A 21 -20.37 28.20 -28.07
N THR A 22 -21.12 29.05 -27.36
CA THR A 22 -20.68 29.69 -26.12
C THR A 22 -21.17 28.97 -24.87
N ARG A 23 -21.86 27.83 -25.01
CA ARG A 23 -22.10 26.94 -23.85
C ARG A 23 -20.73 26.52 -23.32
N PRO A 24 -20.39 26.87 -22.07
CA PRO A 24 -19.28 26.24 -21.39
C PRO A 24 -19.52 24.73 -21.49
N ALA A 25 -18.46 23.95 -21.77
CA ALA A 25 -18.55 22.50 -21.67
C ALA A 25 -19.23 22.19 -20.34
N ALA A 26 -20.30 21.38 -20.36
CA ALA A 26 -20.89 20.90 -19.12
C ALA A 26 -19.73 20.35 -18.28
N LEU A 27 -19.50 20.95 -17.11
CA LEU A 27 -18.59 20.38 -16.13
C LEU A 27 -19.00 18.92 -16.00
N SER A 28 -18.13 18.01 -16.45
CA SER A 28 -18.39 16.59 -16.24
C SER A 28 -18.59 16.40 -14.74
N ASP A 29 -19.52 15.54 -14.34
CA ASP A 29 -19.74 15.16 -12.94
C ASP A 29 -18.46 14.63 -12.24
N ALA A 30 -17.34 14.49 -12.98
CA ALA A 30 -16.00 14.31 -12.46
C ALA A 30 -15.51 15.46 -11.53
N ASP A 31 -16.05 16.68 -11.65
CA ASP A 31 -15.65 17.85 -10.84
C ASP A 31 -16.51 18.07 -9.59
N LEU A 32 -17.50 17.20 -9.35
CA LEU A 32 -18.35 17.23 -8.15
C LEU A 32 -17.99 16.14 -7.13
N SER A 33 -16.82 15.51 -7.25
CA SER A 33 -16.28 14.79 -6.10
C SER A 33 -16.05 15.83 -4.99
N PRO A 34 -16.62 15.65 -3.78
CA PRO A 34 -16.25 16.50 -2.65
C PRO A 34 -14.72 16.50 -2.57
N PRO A 35 -14.07 17.62 -2.21
CA PRO A 35 -12.62 17.66 -2.09
C PRO A 35 -12.20 16.43 -1.28
N ARG A 36 -11.44 15.52 -1.92
CA ARG A 36 -10.81 14.41 -1.20
C ARG A 36 -10.19 15.09 0.01
N ASP A 37 -10.53 14.71 1.25
CA ASP A 37 -9.87 15.31 2.41
C ASP A 37 -8.37 15.18 2.17
N GLU A 38 -7.76 16.30 1.81
CA GLU A 38 -6.45 16.31 1.19
C GLU A 38 -5.48 16.13 2.34
N LEU A 39 -5.05 14.88 2.52
CA LEU A 39 -4.12 14.56 3.59
C LEU A 39 -2.82 15.32 3.33
N MET A 40 -2.32 15.96 4.39
CA MET A 40 -1.10 16.73 4.34
C MET A 40 0.07 15.87 4.81
N CYS A 41 1.12 15.86 4.00
CA CYS A 41 2.39 15.22 4.31
C CYS A 41 3.44 16.31 4.51
N GLY A 42 3.57 16.76 5.76
CA GLY A 42 4.33 17.96 6.12
C GLY A 42 3.59 19.23 5.71
N THR A 43 4.23 20.05 4.89
CA THR A 43 3.67 21.33 4.39
C THR A 43 2.98 21.22 3.03
N THR A 44 2.98 20.04 2.42
CA THR A 44 2.40 19.78 1.10
C THR A 44 1.36 18.67 1.17
N ALA A 45 0.43 18.64 0.21
CA ALA A 45 -0.46 17.50 0.03
C ALA A 45 0.33 16.20 -0.16
N CYS A 46 -0.17 15.12 0.43
CA CYS A 46 0.33 13.79 0.17
C CYS A 46 0.02 13.38 -1.26
N ARG A 47 0.95 12.65 -1.88
CA ARG A 47 0.76 12.08 -3.22
C ARG A 47 0.53 10.59 -3.11
N SER A 48 -0.33 10.04 -3.96
CA SER A 48 -0.40 8.59 -4.16
C SER A 48 0.92 8.09 -4.73
N VAL A 49 1.49 7.07 -4.09
CA VAL A 49 2.73 6.43 -4.54
C VAL A 49 2.53 4.98 -4.91
N ALA A 50 1.57 4.28 -4.30
CA ALA A 50 1.21 2.90 -4.65
C ALA A 50 -0.27 2.63 -4.35
N GLU A 51 -0.89 1.78 -5.16
CA GLU A 51 -2.32 1.44 -5.07
C GLU A 51 -2.54 -0.04 -5.33
N ALA A 52 -3.54 -0.63 -4.66
CA ALA A 52 -3.98 -2.00 -4.87
C ALA A 52 -5.50 -2.12 -4.65
N VAL A 53 -6.12 -3.14 -5.22
CA VAL A 53 -7.52 -3.48 -4.97
C VAL A 53 -7.60 -4.82 -4.27
N VAL A 54 -8.35 -4.89 -3.17
CA VAL A 54 -8.49 -6.06 -2.30
C VAL A 54 -9.96 -6.23 -1.91
N VAL A 55 -10.61 -7.31 -2.36
CA VAL A 55 -12.05 -7.58 -2.08
C VAL A 55 -12.95 -6.37 -2.39
N GLY A 56 -12.66 -5.62 -3.46
CA GLY A 56 -13.44 -4.44 -3.84
C GLY A 56 -13.16 -3.17 -3.02
N ASP A 57 -12.18 -3.20 -2.12
CA ASP A 57 -11.61 -2.01 -1.50
C ASP A 57 -10.34 -1.59 -2.25
N GLU A 58 -10.22 -0.31 -2.55
CA GLU A 58 -8.98 0.33 -2.98
C GLU A 58 -8.13 0.63 -1.74
N VAL A 59 -6.86 0.24 -1.77
CA VAL A 59 -5.85 0.50 -0.75
C VAL A 59 -4.76 1.36 -1.39
N GLU A 60 -4.56 2.56 -0.88
CA GLU A 60 -3.67 3.57 -1.45
C GLU A 60 -2.64 4.00 -0.40
N VAL A 61 -1.36 3.98 -0.78
CA VAL A 61 -0.26 4.54 -0.01
C VAL A 61 -0.03 5.97 -0.46
N LEU A 62 -0.16 6.89 0.49
CA LEU A 62 0.01 8.33 0.32
C LEU A 62 1.30 8.75 1.02
N ALA A 63 2.19 9.46 0.33
CA ALA A 63 3.47 9.88 0.88
C ALA A 63 3.86 11.31 0.47
N GLY A 64 4.69 11.95 1.29
CA GLY A 64 5.24 13.29 1.04
C GLY A 64 6.38 13.61 1.99
N GLN A 65 6.50 14.85 2.45
CA GLN A 65 7.64 15.34 3.25
C GLN A 65 7.79 14.57 4.59
N GLY A 66 8.49 13.43 4.58
CA GLY A 66 8.81 12.62 5.76
C GLY A 66 7.58 12.03 6.48
N SER A 67 6.44 11.96 5.82
CA SER A 67 5.18 11.48 6.39
C SER A 67 4.37 10.76 5.32
N GLY A 68 3.44 9.92 5.77
CA GLY A 68 2.60 9.15 4.88
C GLY A 68 1.40 8.55 5.60
N TYR A 69 0.45 8.10 4.79
CA TYR A 69 -0.78 7.46 5.23
C TYR A 69 -1.09 6.29 4.32
N THR A 70 -1.85 5.33 4.82
CA THR A 70 -2.63 4.44 3.97
C THR A 70 -4.09 4.86 4.03
N ARG A 71 -4.71 4.98 2.88
CA ARG A 71 -6.14 5.22 2.73
C ARG A 71 -6.77 3.96 2.15
N THR A 72 -7.88 3.53 2.74
CA THR A 72 -8.75 2.53 2.13
C THR A 72 -10.08 3.16 1.77
N SER A 73 -10.69 2.72 0.68
CA SER A 73 -12.03 3.13 0.25
C SER A 73 -12.71 2.00 -0.50
N GLY A 74 -14.03 1.86 -0.38
CA GLY A 74 -14.78 0.87 -1.14
C GLY A 74 -15.88 0.22 -0.30
N THR A 75 -16.03 -1.09 -0.48
CA THR A 75 -17.08 -1.90 0.15
C THR A 75 -17.04 -1.89 1.68
N SER A 76 -15.84 -1.80 2.26
CA SER A 76 -15.62 -1.75 3.71
C SER A 76 -15.78 -0.34 4.28
N GLY A 77 -16.03 0.67 3.45
CA GLY A 77 -16.01 2.07 3.84
C GLY A 77 -14.61 2.69 3.74
N ARG A 78 -14.40 3.81 4.44
CA ARG A 78 -13.15 4.58 4.38
C ARG A 78 -12.38 4.48 5.68
N TYR A 79 -11.12 4.05 5.60
CA TYR A 79 -10.17 4.10 6.72
C TYR A 79 -8.92 4.87 6.33
N ILE A 80 -8.32 5.57 7.29
CA ILE A 80 -7.05 6.27 7.11
C ILE A 80 -6.14 5.87 8.27
N PHE A 81 -4.94 5.39 7.94
CA PHE A 81 -3.93 5.00 8.90
C PHE A 81 -2.67 5.81 8.65
N GLU A 82 -2.11 6.41 9.70
CA GLU A 82 -0.79 7.05 9.62
C GLU A 82 0.32 5.99 9.47
N LEU A 83 1.34 6.28 8.66
CA LEU A 83 2.48 5.39 8.42
C LEU A 83 3.67 5.83 9.28
N ALA A 84 4.03 5.02 10.28
CA ALA A 84 5.21 5.28 11.10
C ALA A 84 6.50 4.95 10.33
N VAL A 85 6.45 4.06 9.33
CA VAL A 85 7.62 3.76 8.48
C VAL A 85 8.10 5.00 7.73
N ALA A 86 7.17 5.82 7.21
CA ALA A 86 7.51 7.07 6.51
C ALA A 86 8.16 8.09 7.47
N GLN A 87 7.62 8.22 8.68
CA GLN A 87 8.19 9.06 9.74
C GLN A 87 9.57 8.59 10.19
N SER A 88 9.83 7.29 10.07
CA SER A 88 11.11 6.66 10.37
C SER A 88 12.10 6.77 9.19
N GLY A 89 11.76 7.52 8.14
CA GLY A 89 12.63 7.78 7.00
C GLY A 89 12.59 6.70 5.92
N ALA A 90 11.60 5.80 5.93
CA ALA A 90 11.41 4.86 4.84
C ALA A 90 10.99 5.60 3.56
N GLU A 91 11.73 5.37 2.47
CA GLU A 91 11.37 5.85 1.13
C GLU A 91 10.23 4.99 0.57
N LEU A 92 9.10 5.63 0.26
CA LEU A 92 7.92 4.99 -0.30
C LEU A 92 7.78 5.28 -1.79
N ASN A 93 7.53 4.24 -2.59
CA ASN A 93 7.40 4.28 -4.04
C ASN A 93 6.27 3.33 -4.52
N ASP A 94 6.22 3.04 -5.82
CA ASP A 94 5.23 2.17 -6.48
C ASP A 94 5.33 0.69 -6.09
N GLU A 95 6.46 0.25 -5.54
CA GLU A 95 6.66 -1.11 -5.04
C GLU A 95 6.41 -1.23 -3.52
N SER A 96 6.06 -0.12 -2.87
CA SER A 96 5.87 -0.06 -1.42
C SER A 96 4.63 -0.78 -0.93
N LEU A 97 3.67 -1.12 -1.80
CA LEU A 97 2.44 -1.80 -1.41
C LEU A 97 2.40 -3.22 -1.99
N SER A 98 2.21 -4.20 -1.12
CA SER A 98 1.93 -5.58 -1.51
C SER A 98 0.74 -6.10 -0.73
N CYS A 99 -0.30 -6.55 -1.45
CA CYS A 99 -1.52 -7.07 -0.83
C CYS A 99 -1.80 -8.50 -1.25
N VAL A 100 -2.41 -9.27 -0.35
CA VAL A 100 -2.94 -10.60 -0.61
C VAL A 100 -4.44 -10.59 -0.34
N ASP A 101 -5.20 -10.92 -1.38
CA ASP A 101 -6.65 -11.07 -1.33
C ASP A 101 -7.00 -12.49 -0.85
N ALA A 102 -7.69 -12.55 0.29
CA ALA A 102 -8.14 -13.75 0.99
C ALA A 102 -9.28 -13.39 1.96
N GLU A 103 -9.85 -14.40 2.64
CA GLU A 103 -10.88 -14.19 3.68
C GLU A 103 -10.42 -13.21 4.76
N THR A 104 -9.17 -13.38 5.23
CA THR A 104 -8.43 -12.34 5.95
C THR A 104 -7.41 -11.72 5.00
N SER A 105 -7.76 -10.58 4.43
CA SER A 105 -6.88 -9.91 3.46
C SER A 105 -5.80 -9.10 4.17
N VAL A 106 -4.60 -9.06 3.63
CA VAL A 106 -3.44 -8.43 4.27
C VAL A 106 -2.72 -7.56 3.26
N CYS A 107 -2.37 -6.34 3.66
CA CYS A 107 -1.49 -5.45 2.89
C CYS A 107 -0.27 -5.09 3.72
N LEU A 108 0.92 -5.30 3.14
CA LEU A 108 2.20 -4.83 3.65
C LEU A 108 2.57 -3.54 2.93
N VAL A 109 2.74 -2.47 3.71
CA VAL A 109 3.37 -1.23 3.27
C VAL A 109 4.82 -1.28 3.70
N ARG A 110 5.77 -1.14 2.77
CA ARG A 110 7.22 -1.22 3.05
C ARG A 110 8.02 -0.17 2.29
N GLY A 111 9.18 0.17 2.83
CA GLY A 111 10.11 1.11 2.19
C GLY A 111 11.51 0.98 2.76
N LYS A 112 12.50 1.48 2.02
CA LYS A 112 13.90 1.43 2.42
C LYS A 112 14.25 2.59 3.36
N ALA A 113 14.91 2.29 4.47
CA ALA A 113 15.48 3.26 5.39
C ALA A 113 16.97 2.93 5.60
N GLY A 114 17.85 3.58 4.82
CA GLY A 114 19.28 3.26 4.82
C GLY A 114 19.56 1.84 4.31
N THR A 115 20.11 0.97 5.18
CA THR A 115 20.40 -0.44 4.83
C THR A 115 19.27 -1.41 5.21
N GLU A 116 18.20 -0.90 5.81
CA GLU A 116 17.08 -1.71 6.28
C GLU A 116 15.84 -1.42 5.44
N GLU A 117 14.91 -2.37 5.45
CA GLU A 117 13.57 -2.21 4.93
C GLU A 117 12.60 -2.22 6.13
N LEU A 118 11.80 -1.16 6.24
CA LEU A 118 10.78 -1.02 7.28
C LEU A 118 9.43 -1.33 6.67
N GLY A 119 8.53 -1.95 7.43
CA GLY A 119 7.17 -2.17 6.97
C GLY A 119 6.12 -2.18 8.07
N GLU A 120 4.89 -1.92 7.66
CA GLU A 120 3.69 -1.91 8.48
C GLU A 120 2.60 -2.69 7.76
N VAL A 121 1.74 -3.36 8.53
CA VAL A 121 0.73 -4.25 7.97
C VAL A 121 -0.67 -3.74 8.29
N LEU A 122 -1.53 -3.80 7.28
CA LEU A 122 -2.96 -3.65 7.41
C LEU A 122 -3.63 -5.01 7.23
N VAL A 123 -4.58 -5.31 8.10
CA VAL A 123 -5.35 -6.57 8.10
C VAL A 123 -6.82 -6.24 7.98
N ARG A 124 -7.46 -6.84 6.97
CA ARG A 124 -8.89 -6.79 6.75
C ARG A 124 -9.54 -8.08 7.26
N ARG A 125 -10.48 -7.95 8.20
CA ARG A 125 -11.33 -9.05 8.67
C ARG A 125 -12.78 -8.69 8.46
N GLY A 126 -13.47 -9.40 7.57
CA GLY A 126 -14.78 -8.98 7.09
C GLY A 126 -14.68 -7.58 6.45
N ALA A 127 -15.55 -6.65 6.83
CA ALA A 127 -15.56 -5.29 6.31
C ALA A 127 -14.76 -4.28 7.14
N VAL A 128 -13.80 -4.73 7.96
CA VAL A 128 -13.04 -3.86 8.86
C VAL A 128 -11.55 -3.96 8.58
N TRP A 129 -10.93 -2.82 8.28
CA TRP A 129 -9.49 -2.66 8.22
C TRP A 129 -8.92 -2.28 9.58
N THR A 130 -7.82 -2.92 9.95
CA THR A 130 -7.05 -2.63 11.16
C THR A 130 -5.57 -2.58 10.83
N LYS A 131 -4.78 -1.84 11.61
CA LYS A 131 -3.33 -1.81 11.51
C LYS A 131 -2.73 -2.77 12.54
N ALA A 132 -1.75 -3.57 12.12
CA ALA A 132 -0.98 -4.40 13.04
C ALA A 132 -0.23 -3.51 14.05
N PRO A 133 -0.13 -3.90 15.33
CA PRO A 133 0.35 -3.02 16.39
C PRO A 133 1.86 -2.74 16.36
N ARG A 134 2.63 -3.47 15.56
CA ARG A 134 4.09 -3.37 15.50
C ARG A 134 4.58 -3.12 14.06
N PRO A 135 5.63 -2.32 13.89
CA PRO A 135 6.37 -2.30 12.63
C PRO A 135 7.23 -3.57 12.51
N TYR A 136 7.58 -3.89 11.27
CA TYR A 136 8.47 -4.96 10.87
C TYR A 136 9.73 -4.36 10.26
N VAL A 137 10.87 -4.99 10.50
CA VAL A 137 12.17 -4.54 10.00
C VAL A 137 12.85 -5.72 9.32
N SER A 138 13.45 -5.49 8.18
CA SER A 138 14.35 -6.43 7.51
C SER A 138 15.69 -5.77 7.31
N SER A 139 16.72 -6.33 7.92
CA SER A 139 18.10 -5.89 7.70
C SER A 139 18.78 -6.69 6.57
N GLY A 140 18.13 -7.75 6.08
CA GLY A 140 18.71 -8.76 5.20
C GLY A 140 18.20 -8.75 3.76
N GLY A 141 17.47 -7.71 3.35
CA GLY A 141 17.12 -7.45 1.95
C GLY A 141 15.80 -8.06 1.46
N HIS A 142 14.97 -8.60 2.36
CA HIS A 142 13.62 -9.05 2.02
C HIS A 142 12.65 -8.86 3.19
N LEU A 143 11.58 -8.09 2.97
CA LEU A 143 10.41 -8.01 3.85
C LEU A 143 9.14 -8.28 3.03
N GLY A 144 8.50 -9.45 3.18
CA GLY A 144 7.40 -9.87 2.32
C GLY A 144 6.25 -10.56 3.06
N LEU A 145 5.22 -10.96 2.29
CA LEU A 145 4.07 -11.71 2.77
C LEU A 145 4.11 -13.16 2.24
N HIS A 146 3.88 -14.13 3.10
CA HIS A 146 3.73 -15.54 2.74
C HIS A 146 2.96 -16.30 3.83
N ASP A 147 1.94 -17.09 3.46
CA ASP A 147 1.30 -18.04 4.36
C ASP A 147 2.24 -19.23 4.61
N VAL A 148 2.88 -19.26 5.78
CA VAL A 148 3.95 -20.21 6.11
C VAL A 148 3.39 -21.47 6.76
N ASP A 149 2.40 -21.35 7.64
CA ASP A 149 1.78 -22.46 8.36
C ASP A 149 0.51 -23.01 7.70
N GLY A 150 0.04 -22.40 6.62
CA GLY A 150 -1.08 -22.88 5.82
C GLY A 150 -2.43 -22.63 6.49
N ASP A 151 -2.52 -21.68 7.42
CA ASP A 151 -3.77 -21.35 8.12
C ASP A 151 -4.72 -20.46 7.29
N GLY A 152 -4.27 -20.02 6.10
CA GLY A 152 -5.03 -19.17 5.18
C GLY A 152 -4.89 -17.66 5.44
N VAL A 153 -4.06 -17.26 6.41
CA VAL A 153 -3.67 -15.87 6.69
C VAL A 153 -2.18 -15.71 6.40
N VAL A 154 -1.82 -14.81 5.49
CA VAL A 154 -0.40 -14.61 5.18
C VAL A 154 0.39 -14.05 6.37
N ASP A 155 1.59 -14.58 6.58
CA ASP A 155 2.54 -14.11 7.59
C ASP A 155 3.49 -13.06 7.02
N VAL A 156 4.14 -12.31 7.91
CA VAL A 156 5.23 -11.41 7.54
C VAL A 156 6.55 -12.17 7.62
N VAL A 157 7.29 -12.21 6.50
CA VAL A 157 8.62 -12.81 6.40
C VAL A 157 9.65 -11.70 6.30
N ALA A 158 10.49 -11.57 7.33
CA ALA A 158 11.55 -10.58 7.39
C ALA A 158 12.92 -11.25 7.45
N VAL A 159 13.81 -10.94 6.50
CA VAL A 159 15.17 -11.47 6.51
C VAL A 159 16.05 -10.57 7.37
N GLN A 160 16.80 -11.19 8.30
CA GLN A 160 17.70 -10.52 9.21
C GLN A 160 19.15 -10.85 8.91
N ARG A 161 20.05 -9.90 9.21
CA ARG A 161 21.49 -10.14 9.27
C ARG A 161 21.84 -10.83 10.59
N ALA A 162 22.63 -11.88 10.51
CA ALA A 162 23.24 -12.55 11.66
C ALA A 162 24.71 -12.13 11.81
N CYS A 163 24.94 -10.82 11.92
CA CYS A 163 26.27 -10.24 12.01
C CYS A 163 26.59 -9.79 13.44
N PRO A 164 27.87 -9.79 13.85
CA PRO A 164 28.30 -9.04 15.02
C PRO A 164 27.90 -7.56 14.90
N ALA A 165 27.62 -6.93 16.03
CA ALA A 165 27.21 -5.52 16.05
C ALA A 165 28.24 -4.63 15.33
N GLY A 166 27.75 -3.77 14.44
CA GLY A 166 28.57 -2.83 13.67
C GLY A 166 29.37 -3.44 12.52
N GLN A 167 29.13 -4.70 12.15
CA GLN A 167 29.82 -5.36 11.05
C GLN A 167 28.85 -5.76 9.92
N GLU A 168 29.32 -5.59 8.70
CA GLU A 168 28.69 -6.17 7.52
C GLU A 168 29.11 -7.62 7.36
N CYS A 169 28.15 -8.49 7.06
CA CYS A 169 28.41 -9.89 6.78
C CYS A 169 27.30 -10.45 5.87
N LEU A 170 27.54 -11.63 5.30
CA LEU A 170 26.59 -12.32 4.40
C LEU A 170 25.61 -13.24 5.14
N ARG A 171 25.84 -13.50 6.43
CA ARG A 171 25.01 -14.45 7.19
C ARG A 171 23.59 -13.92 7.37
N ARG A 172 22.59 -14.73 7.05
CA ARG A 172 21.17 -14.35 7.11
C ARG A 172 20.31 -15.44 7.75
N PHE A 173 19.15 -15.06 8.25
CA PHE A 173 18.04 -15.94 8.57
C PHE A 173 16.72 -15.23 8.27
N ALA A 174 15.64 -15.97 8.03
CA ALA A 174 14.30 -15.39 7.96
C ALA A 174 13.61 -15.52 9.32
N GLN A 175 12.97 -14.45 9.76
CA GLN A 175 12.08 -14.38 10.91
C GLN A 175 10.64 -14.26 10.41
N VAL A 176 9.74 -15.06 10.94
CA VAL A 176 8.35 -15.17 10.48
C VAL A 176 7.41 -14.76 11.59
N PHE A 177 6.53 -13.80 11.29
CA PHE A 177 5.54 -13.25 12.21
C PHE A 177 4.13 -13.56 11.74
N THR A 178 3.34 -14.22 12.59
CA THR A 178 1.93 -14.50 12.30
C THR A 178 1.03 -13.33 12.62
N LEU A 179 -0.01 -13.17 11.80
CA LEU A 179 -1.09 -12.20 11.97
C LEU A 179 -2.37 -12.84 12.55
N ALA A 180 -2.42 -14.17 12.65
CA ALA A 180 -3.57 -14.94 13.13
C ALA A 180 -3.47 -15.34 14.61
N GLY A 181 -2.26 -15.45 15.16
CA GLY A 181 -2.00 -15.95 16.53
C GLY A 181 -1.64 -14.88 17.58
N GLU A 182 -1.71 -15.27 18.87
CA GLU A 182 -1.41 -14.40 20.02
C GLU A 182 0.09 -14.16 20.24
N THR A 183 0.96 -15.09 19.84
CA THR A 183 2.42 -14.99 20.03
C THR A 183 3.05 -13.94 19.12
N GLY A 184 2.42 -13.65 17.99
CA GLY A 184 2.91 -12.72 16.97
C GLY A 184 4.20 -13.15 16.26
N GLU A 185 4.70 -14.37 16.51
CA GLU A 185 5.90 -14.95 15.90
C GLU A 185 5.74 -16.48 15.74
N LEU A 186 6.05 -16.99 14.54
CA LEU A 186 6.10 -18.43 14.24
C LEU A 186 7.52 -19.00 14.44
N GLY A 187 8.54 -18.19 14.21
CA GLY A 187 9.93 -18.54 14.49
C GLY A 187 10.89 -18.07 13.41
N CYS A 188 12.10 -18.64 13.45
CA CYS A 188 13.23 -18.29 12.60
C CYS A 188 13.75 -19.52 11.85
N THR A 189 14.28 -19.32 10.64
CA THR A 189 15.03 -20.35 9.93
C THR A 189 16.40 -20.61 10.57
N ALA A 190 17.12 -21.61 10.08
CA ALA A 190 18.56 -21.73 10.33
C ALA A 190 19.30 -20.49 9.78
N ILE A 191 20.42 -20.13 10.42
CA ILE A 191 21.32 -19.11 9.88
C ILE A 191 22.10 -19.73 8.73
N VAL A 192 22.05 -19.11 7.56
CA VAL A 192 22.80 -19.49 6.38
C VAL A 192 23.98 -18.56 6.14
N ALA A 193 25.02 -19.05 5.46
CA ALA A 193 26.22 -18.27 5.14
C ALA A 193 25.99 -17.27 3.99
N GLU A 194 25.16 -17.65 3.03
CA GLU A 194 24.85 -16.90 1.82
C GLU A 194 23.32 -16.74 1.68
N PRO A 195 22.81 -15.59 1.18
CA PRO A 195 21.37 -15.36 1.03
C PRO A 195 20.65 -16.40 0.17
N GLU A 196 21.30 -16.92 -0.87
CA GLU A 196 20.75 -17.90 -1.82
C GLU A 196 20.40 -19.24 -1.16
N ALA A 197 20.94 -19.52 0.03
CA ALA A 197 20.60 -20.70 0.82
C ALA A 197 19.30 -20.52 1.64
N LEU A 198 18.71 -19.31 1.67
CA LEU A 198 17.37 -19.12 2.23
C LEU A 198 16.32 -19.75 1.32
N PRO A 199 15.31 -20.46 1.88
CA PRO A 199 14.23 -21.03 1.08
C PRO A 199 13.51 -19.96 0.26
N GLY A 200 13.48 -20.12 -1.07
CA GLY A 200 12.75 -19.23 -2.00
C GLY A 200 13.48 -17.96 -2.43
N TRP A 201 14.74 -17.74 -2.02
CA TRP A 201 15.50 -16.54 -2.41
C TRP A 201 15.40 -16.21 -3.91
N PRO A 202 15.16 -14.94 -4.31
CA PRO A 202 15.12 -13.72 -3.49
C PRO A 202 13.76 -13.39 -2.85
N ILE A 203 12.71 -14.17 -3.14
CA ILE A 203 11.37 -14.00 -2.55
C ILE A 203 11.21 -15.08 -1.49
N VAL A 204 11.72 -14.82 -0.28
CA VAL A 204 11.88 -15.82 0.76
C VAL A 204 10.54 -16.40 1.23
N ARG A 205 10.43 -17.72 1.15
CA ARG A 205 9.23 -18.51 1.44
C ARG A 205 9.61 -19.74 2.27
N PRO A 206 9.89 -19.56 3.57
CA PRO A 206 10.30 -20.66 4.43
C PRO A 206 9.12 -21.59 4.69
N PRO A 207 9.32 -22.91 4.69
CA PRO A 207 8.29 -23.84 5.15
C PRO A 207 8.22 -23.83 6.69
N GLN A 208 7.02 -24.01 7.26
CA GLN A 208 6.83 -24.09 8.72
C GLN A 208 7.76 -25.11 9.40
N ALA A 209 7.95 -26.28 8.77
CA ALA A 209 8.82 -27.34 9.30
C ALA A 209 10.30 -26.93 9.46
N GLY A 210 10.72 -25.84 8.79
CA GLY A 210 12.07 -25.27 8.90
C GLY A 210 12.22 -24.19 9.97
N LEU A 211 11.14 -23.84 10.69
CA LEU A 211 11.15 -22.82 11.73
C LEU A 211 11.50 -23.42 13.09
N ARG A 212 12.23 -22.63 13.88
CA ARG A 212 12.57 -22.87 15.29
C ARG A 212 12.37 -21.57 16.07
N PRO A 213 12.27 -21.62 17.42
CA PRO A 213 12.26 -20.38 18.21
C PRO A 213 13.42 -19.44 17.82
N CYS A 214 13.14 -18.15 17.72
CA CYS A 214 14.17 -17.15 17.49
C CYS A 214 14.97 -16.92 18.79
N GLY A 215 16.29 -17.10 18.75
CA GLY A 215 17.18 -16.97 19.92
C GLY A 215 18.34 -17.95 19.90
#